data_AF-A0A924WVK3-F1
#
_entry.id   AF-A0A924WVK3-F1
#
_cell.length_a   1.000
_cell.length_b   1.000
_cell.length_c   1.000
_cell.angle_alpha   90.00
_cell.angle_beta   90.00
_cell.angle_gamma   90.00
#
_symmetry.space_group_name_H-M   'P 1'
#
loop_
_entity.id
_entity.type
_entity.pdbx_description
1 polymer ?
#
loop_
_entity_poly.entity_id
_entity_poly.type
_entity_poly.pdbx_seq_one_letter_code
_entity_poly.pdbx_strand_id
1 'polypeptide(L)'
;MGATSDNLYARISARLGAMIIAIIIGSGASAALAQETVLPKGMKRVEGKYHYLMYDLSDDQAREAMLRMEAMVDEYLDRTRDFSGRLGGGKLPFMLFRREEDYHRAGGMPDTAGVFDGKQLLAIAGEKLNAETWHTIQHEGFHQFAHAVMGGGMPIWVNEGLAEYFGEAVFTGDGFVSGAIPAYRLDRVRKSINGKQFKSIDAMLQLSHREWNNEMSAMNYDQAWAMVAFLAHGDDGKYQKAFGQFISQTGRGIPWENAWQATFGQRRGIEERMEAWWNSPQRDDAIEPYARAATQMLSSYLARATSQKDKFADIKELLAGIKQGTIRHNPNDLLPKGLANDCIELVAGLEQKRGVKFELTAVPVGQSRTLTQPAIVCRVPDGTTITGTFKLRTGNRVGVVEAKIERPKPTPATKPSR
;
A
#
# COMPACT_ATOMS: atom_id res chain seq x y z
N MET A 1 7.47 -31.29 -21.69
CA MET A 1 6.62 -30.18 -22.18
C MET A 1 5.90 -29.59 -20.97
N GLY A 2 6.45 -28.55 -20.37
CA GLY A 2 5.91 -27.98 -19.13
C GLY A 2 6.81 -26.84 -18.66
N ALA A 3 6.46 -25.62 -19.05
CA ALA A 3 7.05 -24.37 -18.56
C ALA A 3 6.28 -23.18 -19.16
N THR A 4 5.09 -22.83 -18.66
CA THR A 4 4.39 -21.57 -19.05
C THR A 4 3.35 -21.00 -18.06
N SER A 5 3.27 -21.43 -16.79
CA SER A 5 2.21 -20.94 -15.86
C SER A 5 2.67 -20.24 -14.55
N ASP A 6 3.96 -19.93 -14.39
CA ASP A 6 4.50 -19.30 -13.16
C ASP A 6 4.51 -17.76 -13.16
N ASN A 7 3.93 -17.10 -14.16
CA ASN A 7 4.30 -15.71 -14.47
C ASN A 7 3.49 -14.61 -13.78
N LEU A 8 2.38 -14.86 -13.08
CA LEU A 8 1.56 -13.75 -12.57
C LEU A 8 2.02 -13.22 -11.21
N TYR A 9 2.15 -14.10 -10.22
CA TYR A 9 2.73 -13.69 -8.94
C TYR A 9 4.13 -13.19 -9.20
N ALA A 10 4.98 -13.89 -9.95
CA ALA A 10 6.31 -13.43 -10.36
C ALA A 10 6.34 -12.13 -11.20
N ARG A 11 5.25 -11.63 -11.77
CA ARG A 11 5.24 -10.31 -12.42
C ARG A 11 4.90 -9.18 -11.45
N ILE A 12 4.06 -9.47 -10.46
CA ILE A 12 3.82 -8.59 -9.31
C ILE A 12 4.98 -8.67 -8.29
N SER A 13 5.74 -9.79 -8.28
CA SER A 13 6.79 -10.09 -7.28
C SER A 13 8.22 -10.25 -7.80
N ALA A 14 8.47 -10.58 -9.07
CA ALA A 14 9.81 -10.94 -9.54
C ALA A 14 10.47 -9.89 -10.46
N ARG A 15 10.12 -8.61 -10.30
CA ARG A 15 10.92 -7.52 -10.88
C ARG A 15 11.13 -6.31 -9.98
N LEU A 16 11.05 -6.49 -8.66
CA LEU A 16 11.76 -5.57 -7.76
C LEU A 16 13.23 -6.00 -7.69
N GLY A 17 13.95 -5.77 -8.79
CA GLY A 17 15.39 -5.56 -8.73
C GLY A 17 15.62 -4.35 -7.84
N ALA A 18 16.66 -4.39 -7.00
CA ALA A 18 16.96 -3.30 -6.07
C ALA A 18 17.17 -2.00 -6.87
N MET A 19 16.14 -1.17 -6.97
CA MET A 19 16.32 0.23 -7.33
C MET A 19 16.82 0.92 -6.08
N ILE A 20 17.91 1.65 -6.26
CA ILE A 20 18.43 2.53 -5.24
C ILE A 20 17.44 3.68 -5.12
N ILE A 21 16.82 3.81 -3.96
CA ILE A 21 16.04 4.98 -3.58
C ILE A 21 17.00 5.85 -2.75
N ALA A 22 17.11 7.13 -3.12
CA ALA A 22 17.98 8.08 -2.44
C ALA A 22 17.10 9.19 -1.86
N ILE A 23 17.02 9.27 -0.54
CA ILE A 23 16.30 10.34 0.16
C ILE A 23 17.30 11.37 0.67
N ILE A 24 17.10 12.63 0.29
CA ILE A 24 17.76 13.78 0.91
C ILE A 24 16.74 14.46 1.82
N ILE A 25 16.66 14.04 3.08
CA ILE A 25 16.06 14.88 4.13
C ILE A 25 17.18 15.79 4.65
N GLY A 26 17.17 17.05 4.21
CA GLY A 26 18.16 18.04 4.59
C GLY A 26 18.09 18.38 6.08
N SER A 27 18.85 17.66 6.91
CA SER A 27 19.18 18.06 8.28
C SER A 27 20.62 18.59 8.32
N GLY A 28 20.81 19.84 7.88
CA GLY A 28 22.10 20.52 7.93
C GLY A 28 22.19 21.62 6.88
N ALA A 29 22.42 22.86 7.33
CA ALA A 29 22.64 24.00 6.45
C ALA A 29 23.92 23.81 5.63
N SER A 30 23.81 23.18 4.47
CA SER A 30 24.65 23.49 3.32
C SER A 30 23.74 24.01 2.25
N ALA A 31 24.00 25.25 1.83
CA ALA A 31 23.33 25.88 0.70
C ALA A 31 23.72 25.13 -0.58
N ALA A 32 23.17 23.94 -0.80
CA ALA A 32 22.99 23.43 -2.14
C ALA A 32 22.07 24.45 -2.82
N LEU A 33 22.61 25.18 -3.81
CA LEU A 33 21.82 26.04 -4.69
C LEU A 33 20.60 25.22 -5.11
N ALA A 34 19.41 25.63 -4.68
CA ALA A 34 18.18 24.96 -5.04
C ALA A 34 18.09 25.00 -6.56
N GLN A 35 18.41 23.88 -7.21
CA GLN A 35 18.34 23.77 -8.66
C GLN A 35 16.88 24.03 -9.03
N GLU A 36 16.66 25.07 -9.84
CA GLU A 36 15.32 25.42 -10.27
C GLU A 36 14.74 24.24 -11.06
N THR A 37 13.53 23.80 -10.71
CA THR A 37 12.87 22.69 -11.41
C THR A 37 12.60 23.10 -12.85
N VAL A 38 13.35 22.55 -13.80
CA VAL A 38 13.16 22.81 -15.22
C VAL A 38 12.19 21.77 -15.80
N LEU A 39 10.92 22.13 -15.87
CA LEU A 39 9.90 21.26 -16.47
C LEU A 39 10.01 21.24 -18.01
N PRO A 40 9.82 20.06 -18.65
CA PRO A 40 9.70 19.95 -20.10
C PRO A 40 8.61 20.89 -20.66
N LYS A 41 8.83 21.41 -21.87
CA LYS A 41 7.81 22.17 -22.59
C LYS A 41 6.61 21.27 -22.89
N GLY A 42 5.40 21.80 -22.69
CA GLY A 42 4.16 21.10 -23.03
C GLY A 42 3.63 20.14 -21.97
N MET A 43 4.22 20.12 -20.76
CA MET A 43 3.59 19.43 -19.63
C MET A 43 2.20 20.00 -19.38
N LYS A 44 1.24 19.09 -19.19
CA LYS A 44 -0.13 19.40 -18.79
C LYS A 44 -0.22 19.43 -17.26
N ARG A 45 -1.25 20.12 -16.75
CA ARG A 45 -1.57 20.20 -15.32
C ARG A 45 -2.97 19.67 -15.06
N VAL A 46 -3.14 18.91 -13.98
CA VAL A 46 -4.45 18.54 -13.44
C VAL A 46 -4.47 18.73 -11.93
N GLU A 47 -5.58 19.24 -11.40
CA GLU A 47 -5.80 19.49 -9.97
C GLU A 47 -6.57 18.34 -9.33
N GLY A 48 -6.09 17.87 -8.18
CA GLY A 48 -6.74 16.89 -7.31
C GLY A 48 -7.28 17.53 -6.03
N LYS A 49 -7.65 16.71 -5.04
CA LYS A 49 -8.05 17.18 -3.70
C LYS A 49 -6.83 17.48 -2.83
N TYR A 50 -5.76 16.70 -2.92
CA TYR A 50 -4.51 16.87 -2.18
C TYR A 50 -3.35 17.30 -3.07
N HIS A 51 -3.32 16.90 -4.34
CA HIS A 51 -2.21 17.18 -5.24
C HIS A 51 -2.56 18.14 -6.38
N TYR A 52 -1.54 18.69 -7.02
CA TYR A 52 -1.59 18.99 -8.45
C TYR A 52 -0.56 18.13 -9.17
N LEU A 53 -0.93 17.60 -10.33
CA LEU A 53 -0.08 16.73 -11.15
C LEU A 53 0.36 17.48 -12.41
N MET A 54 1.66 17.58 -12.63
CA MET A 54 2.26 17.95 -13.91
C MET A 54 2.70 16.68 -14.65
N TYR A 55 2.31 16.53 -15.92
CA TYR A 55 2.55 15.30 -16.68
C TYR A 55 2.73 15.54 -18.18
N ASP A 56 3.46 14.65 -18.85
CA ASP A 56 3.59 14.56 -20.31
C ASP A 56 3.02 13.23 -20.87
N LEU A 57 2.29 12.49 -20.03
CA LEU A 57 1.58 11.25 -20.32
C LEU A 57 0.23 11.44 -21.05
N SER A 58 -0.45 10.32 -21.35
CA SER A 58 -1.85 10.38 -21.77
C SER A 58 -2.77 10.84 -20.64
N ASP A 59 -3.89 11.48 -20.99
CA ASP A 59 -4.86 11.99 -20.00
C ASP A 59 -5.48 10.86 -19.16
N ASP A 60 -5.57 9.64 -19.72
CA ASP A 60 -6.01 8.44 -19.01
C ASP A 60 -5.02 8.02 -17.92
N GLN A 61 -3.72 8.01 -18.22
CA GLN A 61 -2.66 7.71 -17.24
C GLN A 61 -2.59 8.78 -16.16
N ALA A 62 -2.73 10.06 -16.53
CA ALA A 62 -2.75 11.15 -15.57
C ALA A 62 -3.97 11.08 -14.64
N ARG A 63 -5.14 10.71 -15.17
CA ARG A 63 -6.34 10.51 -14.36
C ARG A 63 -6.18 9.33 -13.41
N GLU A 64 -5.57 8.22 -13.83
CA GLU A 64 -5.26 7.09 -12.95
C GLU A 64 -4.28 7.49 -11.85
N ALA A 65 -3.19 8.18 -12.20
CA ALA A 65 -2.20 8.65 -11.24
C ALA A 65 -2.82 9.57 -10.18
N MET A 66 -3.64 10.53 -10.62
CA MET A 66 -4.37 11.40 -9.69
C MET A 66 -5.32 10.59 -8.80
N LEU A 67 -6.13 9.69 -9.37
CA LEU A 67 -7.05 8.86 -8.58
C LEU A 67 -6.33 8.05 -7.50
N ARG A 68 -5.23 7.39 -7.86
CA ARG A 68 -4.44 6.58 -6.92
C ARG A 68 -3.77 7.43 -5.85
N MET A 69 -3.14 8.55 -6.20
CA MET A 69 -2.48 9.42 -5.23
C MET A 69 -3.45 10.02 -4.21
N GLU A 70 -4.64 10.41 -4.67
CA GLU A 70 -5.68 10.95 -3.79
C GLU A 70 -6.22 9.88 -2.83
N ALA A 71 -6.48 8.67 -3.34
CA ALA A 71 -6.87 7.52 -2.52
C ALA A 71 -5.77 7.09 -1.54
N MET A 72 -4.51 7.23 -1.94
CA MET A 72 -3.36 6.87 -1.11
C MET A 72 -3.19 7.83 0.07
N VAL A 73 -3.39 9.14 -0.14
CA VAL A 73 -3.40 10.10 0.98
C VAL A 73 -4.54 9.80 1.95
N ASP A 74 -5.72 9.43 1.47
CA ASP A 74 -6.82 9.02 2.35
C ASP A 74 -6.45 7.76 3.17
N GLU A 75 -5.74 6.78 2.58
CA GLU A 75 -5.20 5.62 3.31
C GLU A 75 -4.14 6.04 4.35
N TYR A 76 -3.20 6.91 3.99
CA TYR A 76 -2.21 7.41 4.95
C TYR A 76 -2.89 8.08 6.14
N LEU A 77 -3.85 8.97 5.87
CA LEU A 77 -4.59 9.67 6.92
C LEU A 77 -5.33 8.69 7.84
N ASP A 78 -6.02 7.68 7.31
CA ASP A 78 -6.73 6.71 8.16
C ASP A 78 -5.75 5.87 9.00
N ARG A 79 -4.65 5.40 8.40
CA ARG A 79 -3.66 4.56 9.09
C ARG A 79 -2.82 5.30 10.11
N THR A 80 -2.70 6.62 9.96
CA THR A 80 -1.84 7.45 10.80
C THR A 80 -2.62 8.40 11.69
N ARG A 81 -3.96 8.40 11.63
CA ARG A 81 -4.87 9.34 12.32
C ARG A 81 -4.61 9.52 13.82
N ASP A 82 -4.08 8.50 14.49
CA ASP A 82 -3.81 8.52 15.92
C ASP A 82 -2.54 9.31 16.28
N PHE A 83 -1.68 9.62 15.29
CA PHE A 83 -0.39 10.26 15.51
C PHE A 83 0.03 11.31 14.46
N SER A 84 -0.59 11.35 13.28
CA SER A 84 -0.31 12.35 12.24
C SER A 84 -1.01 13.68 12.52
N GLY A 85 -0.39 14.77 12.06
CA GLY A 85 -1.06 16.06 11.96
C GLY A 85 -2.14 16.08 10.88
N ARG A 86 -2.70 17.27 10.65
CA ARG A 86 -3.59 17.52 9.50
C ARG A 86 -2.75 18.00 8.32
N LEU A 87 -3.09 17.57 7.11
CA LEU A 87 -2.56 18.22 5.92
C LEU A 87 -2.92 19.70 5.93
N GLY A 88 -1.95 20.54 5.55
CA GLY A 88 -2.17 21.97 5.35
C GLY A 88 -3.14 22.25 4.20
N GLY A 89 -3.46 23.53 3.97
CA GLY A 89 -4.33 23.95 2.88
C GLY A 89 -3.69 23.95 1.48
N GLY A 90 -2.36 23.77 1.40
CA GLY A 90 -1.63 23.74 0.14
C GLY A 90 -1.74 22.39 -0.58
N LYS A 91 -1.62 22.41 -1.91
CA LYS A 91 -1.55 21.20 -2.73
C LYS A 91 -0.13 20.64 -2.73
N LEU A 92 -0.01 19.32 -2.65
CA LEU A 92 1.22 18.57 -2.77
C LEU A 92 1.63 18.47 -4.25
N PRO A 93 2.81 18.99 -4.66
CA PRO A 93 3.24 18.91 -6.05
C PRO A 93 3.64 17.49 -6.45
N PHE A 94 3.12 16.99 -7.57
CA PHE A 94 3.50 15.72 -8.16
C PHE A 94 3.86 15.90 -9.64
N MET A 95 5.05 15.48 -10.03
CA MET A 95 5.57 15.53 -11.39
C MET A 95 5.76 14.10 -11.90
N LEU A 96 5.18 13.78 -13.04
CA LEU A 96 5.22 12.44 -13.61
C LEU A 96 5.68 12.49 -15.06
N PHE A 97 6.80 11.83 -15.34
CA PHE A 97 7.51 11.96 -16.61
C PHE A 97 7.43 10.67 -17.43
N ARG A 98 7.12 10.76 -18.72
CA ARG A 98 7.27 9.64 -19.67
C ARG A 98 8.73 9.26 -19.82
N ARG A 99 9.61 10.26 -19.89
CA ARG A 99 11.03 10.11 -20.22
C ARG A 99 11.91 10.29 -19.00
N GLU A 100 12.89 9.42 -18.86
CA GLU A 100 13.89 9.52 -17.80
C GLU A 100 14.74 10.81 -17.91
N GLU A 101 15.09 11.26 -19.12
CA GLU A 101 15.89 12.48 -19.26
C GLU A 101 15.15 13.72 -18.76
N ASP A 102 13.83 13.74 -18.89
CA ASP A 102 12.98 14.82 -18.42
C ASP A 102 12.88 14.85 -16.89
N TYR A 103 12.82 13.66 -16.27
CA TYR A 103 12.92 13.49 -14.83
C TYR A 103 14.24 14.05 -14.28
N HIS A 104 15.38 13.68 -14.88
CA HIS A 104 16.70 14.18 -14.47
C HIS A 104 16.82 15.70 -14.65
N ARG A 105 16.32 16.27 -15.77
CA ARG A 105 16.31 17.73 -15.96
C ARG A 105 15.46 18.49 -14.93
N ALA A 106 14.41 17.86 -14.42
CA ALA A 106 13.55 18.44 -13.39
C ALA A 106 14.16 18.37 -11.97
N GLY A 107 15.32 17.74 -11.80
CA GLY A 107 15.99 17.56 -10.51
C GLY A 107 15.88 16.14 -9.94
N GLY A 108 15.36 15.19 -10.72
CA GLY A 108 15.39 13.77 -10.38
C GLY A 108 16.82 13.26 -10.21
N MET A 109 17.03 12.33 -9.28
CA MET A 109 18.35 11.80 -8.98
C MET A 109 18.77 10.69 -9.96
N PRO A 110 20.03 10.62 -10.39
CA PRO A 110 20.54 9.48 -11.16
C PRO A 110 20.26 8.15 -10.46
N ASP A 111 20.02 7.10 -11.25
CA ASP A 111 19.77 5.73 -10.79
C ASP A 111 18.52 5.53 -9.90
N THR A 112 17.63 6.52 -9.86
CA THR A 112 16.33 6.45 -9.16
C THR A 112 15.17 6.51 -10.16
N ALA A 113 14.06 5.84 -9.85
CA ALA A 113 12.82 5.95 -10.63
C ALA A 113 11.81 6.97 -10.07
N GLY A 114 12.13 7.55 -8.92
CA GLY A 114 11.36 8.60 -8.28
C GLY A 114 12.10 9.14 -7.07
N VAL A 115 11.71 10.35 -6.66
CA VAL A 115 12.27 11.02 -5.49
C VAL A 115 11.27 12.05 -4.96
N PHE A 116 11.12 12.11 -3.64
CA PHE A 116 10.60 13.29 -2.95
C PHE A 116 11.76 14.18 -2.51
N ASP A 117 11.89 15.36 -3.14
CA ASP A 117 13.02 16.27 -2.94
C ASP A 117 12.88 17.21 -1.72
N GLY A 118 11.90 16.96 -0.85
CA GLY A 118 11.51 17.84 0.25
C GLY A 118 10.48 18.91 -0.13
N LYS A 119 10.15 19.07 -1.42
CA LYS A 119 9.14 20.02 -1.91
C LYS A 119 8.10 19.35 -2.79
N GLN A 120 8.52 18.45 -3.65
CA GLN A 120 7.71 17.85 -4.70
C GLN A 120 8.10 16.39 -4.91
N LEU A 121 7.12 15.61 -5.33
CA LEU A 121 7.30 14.24 -5.77
C LEU A 121 7.63 14.25 -7.27
N LEU A 122 8.73 13.64 -7.67
CA LEU A 122 9.06 13.37 -9.07
C LEU A 122 9.08 11.85 -9.28
N ALA A 123 8.51 11.37 -10.38
CA ALA A 123 8.58 9.95 -10.74
C ALA A 123 8.64 9.71 -12.24
N ILE A 124 9.26 8.60 -12.63
CA ILE A 124 9.31 8.12 -14.01
C ILE A 124 8.15 7.15 -14.23
N ALA A 125 7.25 7.50 -15.13
CA ALA A 125 6.18 6.62 -15.59
C ALA A 125 6.61 5.64 -16.68
N GLY A 126 7.58 6.04 -17.52
CA GLY A 126 7.90 5.33 -18.75
C GLY A 126 6.73 5.32 -19.75
N GLU A 127 6.73 4.33 -20.64
CA GLU A 127 5.62 4.13 -21.59
C GLU A 127 4.32 3.69 -20.91
N LYS A 128 4.44 2.92 -19.81
CA LYS A 128 3.32 2.38 -19.05
C LYS A 128 3.64 2.32 -17.56
N LEU A 129 2.69 2.80 -16.76
CA LEU A 129 2.68 2.63 -15.31
C LEU A 129 2.48 1.15 -15.00
N ASN A 130 3.42 0.57 -14.27
CA ASN A 130 3.43 -0.84 -13.88
C ASN A 130 3.54 -0.98 -12.34
N ALA A 131 3.58 -2.21 -11.84
CA ALA A 131 3.66 -2.48 -10.40
C ALA A 131 4.90 -1.84 -9.73
N GLU A 132 6.07 -1.87 -10.37
CA GLU A 132 7.29 -1.23 -9.85
C GLU A 132 7.12 0.29 -9.80
N THR A 133 6.59 0.88 -10.87
CA THR A 133 6.32 2.33 -10.90
C THR A 133 5.35 2.75 -9.81
N TRP A 134 4.27 1.97 -9.59
CA TRP A 134 3.32 2.26 -8.53
C TRP A 134 3.94 2.10 -7.15
N HIS A 135 4.75 1.06 -6.92
CA HIS A 135 5.49 0.91 -5.67
C HIS A 135 6.34 2.16 -5.39
N THR A 136 7.12 2.62 -6.37
CA THR A 136 7.94 3.84 -6.24
C THR A 136 7.10 5.08 -5.96
N ILE A 137 6.04 5.33 -6.73
CA ILE A 137 5.15 6.50 -6.52
C ILE A 137 4.51 6.46 -5.12
N GLN A 138 4.11 5.27 -4.65
CA GLN A 138 3.52 5.08 -3.33
C GLN A 138 4.55 5.21 -2.19
N HIS A 139 5.78 4.75 -2.41
CA HIS A 139 6.90 4.92 -1.48
C HIS A 139 7.24 6.41 -1.30
N GLU A 140 7.52 7.10 -2.40
CA GLU A 140 7.87 8.52 -2.39
C GLU A 140 6.69 9.42 -1.98
N GLY A 141 5.46 9.01 -2.33
CA GLY A 141 4.23 9.65 -1.87
C GLY A 141 4.09 9.61 -0.35
N PHE A 142 4.56 8.54 0.31
CA PHE A 142 4.59 8.48 1.77
C PHE A 142 5.59 9.48 2.35
N HIS A 143 6.78 9.63 1.78
CA HIS A 143 7.73 10.66 2.25
C HIS A 143 7.16 12.08 2.12
N GLN A 144 6.51 12.37 0.99
CA GLN A 144 5.82 13.64 0.80
C GLN A 144 4.73 13.88 1.86
N PHE A 145 3.90 12.86 2.12
CA PHE A 145 2.88 12.92 3.17
C PHE A 145 3.49 13.11 4.56
N ALA A 146 4.49 12.30 4.93
CA ALA A 146 5.15 12.34 6.22
C ALA A 146 5.83 13.70 6.46
N HIS A 147 6.48 14.26 5.45
CA HIS A 147 7.03 15.61 5.50
C HIS A 147 5.96 16.66 5.79
N ALA A 148 4.78 16.53 5.16
CA ALA A 148 3.68 17.47 5.33
C ALA A 148 2.97 17.37 6.69
N VAL A 149 2.96 16.21 7.36
CA VAL A 149 2.13 16.01 8.58
C VAL A 149 2.84 15.45 9.82
N MET A 150 4.03 14.88 9.70
CA MET A 150 4.73 14.19 10.80
C MET A 150 6.04 14.88 11.24
N GLY A 151 6.56 15.83 10.46
CA GLY A 151 7.82 16.51 10.76
C GLY A 151 9.08 15.65 10.51
N GLY A 152 10.27 16.22 10.72
CA GLY A 152 11.55 15.62 10.32
C GLY A 152 12.28 14.77 11.38
N GLY A 153 11.62 14.40 12.48
CA GLY A 153 12.25 13.71 13.62
C GLY A 153 12.18 12.17 13.59
N MET A 154 11.65 11.59 12.52
CA MET A 154 11.42 10.15 12.45
C MET A 154 12.74 9.37 12.24
N PRO A 155 12.99 8.27 12.98
CA PRO A 155 14.14 7.42 12.71
C PRO A 155 14.09 6.88 11.29
N ILE A 156 15.24 6.80 10.61
CA ILE A 156 15.31 6.42 9.18
C ILE A 156 14.62 5.08 8.90
N TRP A 157 14.81 4.06 9.75
CA TRP A 157 14.18 2.75 9.57
C TRP A 157 12.64 2.81 9.62
N VAL A 158 12.06 3.75 10.39
CA VAL A 158 10.60 3.92 10.45
C VAL A 158 10.11 4.62 9.19
N ASN A 159 10.82 5.66 8.76
CA ASN A 159 10.46 6.43 7.57
C ASN A 159 10.49 5.53 6.32
N GLU A 160 11.59 4.82 6.11
CA GLU A 160 11.77 3.88 5.00
C GLU A 160 10.88 2.65 5.14
N GLY A 161 10.75 2.09 6.34
CA GLY A 161 9.92 0.93 6.58
C GLY A 161 8.44 1.20 6.34
N LEU A 162 7.94 2.39 6.69
CA LEU A 162 6.57 2.81 6.37
C LEU A 162 6.40 3.10 4.88
N ALA A 163 7.37 3.74 4.24
CA ALA A 163 7.35 3.98 2.80
C ALA A 163 7.26 2.66 2.01
N GLU A 164 8.07 1.66 2.37
CA GLU A 164 7.99 0.30 1.84
C GLU A 164 6.65 -0.39 2.19
N TYR A 165 6.17 -0.26 3.43
CA TYR A 165 4.91 -0.87 3.86
C TYR A 165 3.70 -0.36 3.05
N PHE A 166 3.67 0.95 2.77
CA PHE A 166 2.66 1.55 1.91
C PHE A 166 2.94 1.37 0.42
N GLY A 167 4.21 1.23 0.02
CA GLY A 167 4.63 0.85 -1.33
C GLY A 167 4.02 -0.49 -1.77
N GLU A 168 3.86 -1.42 -0.83
CA GLU A 168 3.24 -2.74 -1.05
C GLU A 168 1.70 -2.73 -0.98
N ALA A 169 1.07 -1.59 -0.69
CA ALA A 169 -0.38 -1.53 -0.57
C ALA A 169 -1.08 -1.75 -1.93
N VAL A 170 -2.17 -2.53 -1.92
CA VAL A 170 -2.90 -2.90 -3.14
C VAL A 170 -4.03 -1.91 -3.40
N PHE A 171 -3.96 -1.20 -4.54
CA PHE A 171 -5.04 -0.31 -4.98
C PHE A 171 -6.30 -1.10 -5.35
N THR A 172 -7.47 -0.65 -4.92
CA THR A 172 -8.74 -1.39 -5.09
C THR A 172 -9.77 -0.67 -5.98
N GLY A 173 -9.40 0.49 -6.53
CA GLY A 173 -10.30 1.36 -7.30
C GLY A 173 -10.87 2.53 -6.51
N ASP A 174 -11.17 2.31 -5.23
CA ASP A 174 -11.75 3.32 -4.33
C ASP A 174 -10.93 3.55 -3.05
N GLY A 175 -9.76 2.91 -2.94
CA GLY A 175 -8.90 2.94 -1.77
C GLY A 175 -7.76 1.94 -1.87
N PHE A 176 -7.10 1.66 -0.75
CA PHE A 176 -5.99 0.73 -0.67
C PHE A 176 -6.20 -0.34 0.40
N VAL A 177 -5.58 -1.51 0.18
CA VAL A 177 -5.36 -2.51 1.24
C VAL A 177 -3.87 -2.57 1.53
N SER A 178 -3.47 -2.00 2.67
CA SER A 178 -2.12 -2.09 3.21
C SER A 178 -1.87 -3.42 3.93
N GLY A 179 -0.60 -3.78 4.12
CA GLY A 179 -0.19 -5.00 4.83
C GLY A 179 -0.17 -6.27 3.98
N ALA A 180 -0.19 -6.13 2.65
CA ALA A 180 0.10 -7.23 1.75
C ALA A 180 1.55 -7.71 1.96
N ILE A 181 1.75 -9.02 1.85
CA ILE A 181 3.05 -9.67 2.03
C ILE A 181 3.38 -10.38 0.72
N PRO A 182 4.20 -9.77 -0.15
CA PRO A 182 4.60 -10.42 -1.39
C PRO A 182 5.44 -11.66 -1.14
N ALA A 183 5.17 -12.74 -1.87
CA ALA A 183 5.84 -14.03 -1.66
C ALA A 183 7.37 -13.96 -1.82
N TYR A 184 7.87 -13.21 -2.81
CA TYR A 184 9.31 -13.02 -3.01
C TYR A 184 9.97 -12.30 -1.84
N ARG A 185 9.31 -11.29 -1.28
CA ARG A 185 9.83 -10.48 -0.17
C ARG A 185 9.80 -11.29 1.12
N LEU A 186 8.75 -12.08 1.34
CA LEU A 186 8.70 -13.05 2.43
C LEU A 186 9.86 -14.05 2.37
N ASP A 187 10.13 -14.63 1.20
CA ASP A 187 11.26 -15.55 1.00
C ASP A 187 12.60 -14.87 1.28
N ARG A 188 12.80 -13.64 0.78
CA ARG A 188 14.00 -12.84 1.03
C ARG A 188 14.19 -12.53 2.51
N VAL A 189 13.14 -12.05 3.19
CA VAL A 189 13.15 -11.76 4.63
C VAL A 189 13.46 -13.01 5.45
N ARG A 190 12.83 -14.15 5.17
CA ARG A 190 13.12 -15.41 5.86
C ARG A 190 14.55 -15.89 5.63
N LYS A 191 15.06 -15.79 4.40
CA LYS A 191 16.47 -16.11 4.10
C LYS A 191 17.43 -15.23 4.89
N SER A 192 17.15 -13.93 4.96
CA SER A 192 17.97 -12.99 5.71
C SER A 192 17.92 -13.21 7.23
N ILE A 193 16.75 -13.51 7.79
CA ILE A 193 16.59 -13.89 9.21
C ILE A 193 17.37 -15.18 9.50
N ASN A 194 17.10 -16.25 8.75
CA ASN A 194 17.68 -17.57 9.02
C ASN A 194 19.18 -17.62 8.74
N GLY A 195 19.66 -16.80 7.79
CA GLY A 195 21.07 -16.59 7.50
C GLY A 195 21.77 -15.60 8.45
N LYS A 196 21.06 -15.01 9.42
CA LYS A 196 21.57 -13.98 10.34
C LYS A 196 22.22 -12.79 9.61
N GLN A 197 21.62 -12.38 8.50
CA GLN A 197 22.10 -11.30 7.64
C GLN A 197 21.52 -9.93 8.01
N PHE A 198 20.42 -9.91 8.77
CA PHE A 198 19.88 -8.67 9.33
C PHE A 198 20.78 -8.13 10.44
N LYS A 199 20.80 -6.80 10.56
CA LYS A 199 21.39 -6.11 11.71
C LYS A 199 20.60 -6.49 12.96
N SER A 200 21.21 -6.42 14.15
CA SER A 200 20.41 -6.49 15.38
C SER A 200 19.41 -5.33 15.42
N ILE A 201 18.31 -5.49 16.16
CA ILE A 201 17.32 -4.41 16.30
C ILE A 201 17.95 -3.14 16.87
N ASP A 202 18.88 -3.26 17.82
CA ASP A 202 19.59 -2.11 18.39
C ASP A 202 20.45 -1.37 17.35
N ALA A 203 21.15 -2.10 16.48
CA ALA A 203 21.92 -1.49 15.40
C ALA A 203 21.01 -0.80 14.38
N MET A 204 19.85 -1.38 14.07
CA MET A 204 18.87 -0.77 13.15
C MET A 204 18.24 0.51 13.73
N LEU A 205 17.96 0.53 15.03
CA LEU A 205 17.41 1.70 15.74
C LEU A 205 18.41 2.88 15.80
N GLN A 206 19.71 2.59 15.87
CA GLN A 206 20.79 3.58 15.94
C GLN A 206 21.20 4.15 14.59
N LEU A 207 20.80 3.52 13.49
CA LEU A 207 21.26 3.87 12.15
C LEU A 207 20.88 5.32 11.80
N SER A 208 21.87 6.14 11.48
CA SER A 208 21.63 7.51 11.01
C SER A 208 21.29 7.55 9.52
N HIS A 209 20.66 8.65 9.07
CA HIS A 209 20.39 8.90 7.65
C HIS A 209 21.67 8.84 6.80
N ARG A 210 22.78 9.36 7.33
CA ARG A 210 24.08 9.35 6.64
C ARG A 210 24.60 7.92 6.47
N GLU A 211 24.53 7.10 7.52
CA GLU A 211 24.97 5.70 7.45
C GLU A 211 24.08 4.90 6.50
N TRP A 212 22.76 5.07 6.57
CA TRP A 212 21.81 4.45 5.63
C TRP A 212 22.18 4.75 4.17
N ASN A 213 22.37 6.03 3.85
CA ASN A 213 22.69 6.49 2.49
C ASN A 213 24.09 6.05 2.04
N ASN A 214 25.05 5.85 2.94
CA ASN A 214 26.36 5.31 2.60
C ASN A 214 26.33 3.81 2.34
N GLU A 215 25.47 3.07 3.03
CA GLU A 215 25.33 1.62 2.86
C GLU A 215 24.58 1.23 1.59
N MET A 216 23.58 2.04 1.19
CA MET A 216 22.75 1.80 -0.01
C MET A 216 22.24 0.35 -0.12
N SER A 217 21.88 -0.24 1.03
CA SER A 217 21.66 -1.67 1.17
C SER A 217 20.19 -2.02 1.02
N ALA A 218 19.83 -2.80 0.00
CA ALA A 218 18.49 -3.39 -0.15
C ALA A 218 18.06 -4.19 1.10
N MET A 219 19.02 -4.75 1.83
CA MET A 219 18.78 -5.48 3.08
C MET A 219 18.21 -4.56 4.18
N ASN A 220 18.62 -3.29 4.21
CA ASN A 220 18.11 -2.33 5.20
C ASN A 220 16.63 -2.04 4.93
N TYR A 221 16.24 -1.86 3.68
CA TYR A 221 14.84 -1.68 3.28
C TYR A 221 13.98 -2.91 3.60
N ASP A 222 14.50 -4.12 3.35
CA ASP A 222 13.81 -5.36 3.75
C ASP A 222 13.63 -5.48 5.25
N GLN A 223 14.68 -5.19 6.03
CA GLN A 223 14.62 -5.25 7.48
C GLN A 223 13.67 -4.19 8.06
N ALA A 224 13.73 -2.96 7.54
CA ALA A 224 12.86 -1.87 7.95
C ALA A 224 11.38 -2.19 7.69
N TRP A 225 11.06 -2.66 6.48
CA TRP A 225 9.72 -3.16 6.14
C TRP A 225 9.29 -4.31 7.05
N ALA A 226 10.19 -5.28 7.30
CA ALA A 226 9.90 -6.44 8.12
C ALA A 226 9.55 -6.05 9.56
N MET A 227 10.28 -5.07 10.12
CA MET A 227 10.01 -4.50 11.44
C MET A 227 8.68 -3.75 11.48
N VAL A 228 8.41 -2.88 10.50
CA VAL A 228 7.16 -2.10 10.43
C VAL A 228 5.95 -3.01 10.29
N ALA A 229 5.99 -4.00 9.39
CA ALA A 229 4.89 -4.94 9.21
C ALA A 229 4.64 -5.78 10.46
N PHE A 230 5.68 -6.22 11.18
CA PHE A 230 5.52 -6.89 12.47
C PHE A 230 4.93 -5.97 13.55
N LEU A 231 5.37 -4.71 13.64
CA LEU A 231 4.83 -3.77 14.62
C LEU A 231 3.38 -3.34 14.30
N ALA A 232 3.00 -3.36 13.02
CA ALA A 232 1.64 -3.06 12.60
C ALA A 232 0.67 -4.24 12.80
N HIS A 233 1.10 -5.48 12.57
CA HIS A 233 0.21 -6.65 12.47
C HIS A 233 0.56 -7.83 13.40
N GLY A 234 1.79 -7.87 13.91
CA GLY A 234 2.31 -8.95 14.75
C GLY A 234 1.48 -9.17 16.01
N ASP A 235 1.36 -10.43 16.41
CA ASP A 235 0.57 -10.88 17.56
C ASP A 235 -0.85 -10.28 17.59
N ASP A 236 -1.57 -10.39 16.46
CA ASP A 236 -2.92 -9.84 16.28
C ASP A 236 -3.01 -8.32 16.53
N GLY A 237 -1.99 -7.57 16.07
CA GLY A 237 -1.92 -6.11 16.18
C GLY A 237 -1.55 -5.59 17.58
N LYS A 238 -1.04 -6.46 18.46
CA LYS A 238 -0.63 -6.12 19.84
C LYS A 238 0.28 -4.89 19.92
N TYR A 239 1.16 -4.71 18.95
CA TYR A 239 2.17 -3.64 18.96
C TYR A 239 1.69 -2.34 18.31
N GLN A 240 0.56 -2.36 17.59
CA GLN A 240 0.14 -1.27 16.70
C GLN A 240 -0.01 0.07 17.45
N LYS A 241 -0.66 0.06 18.62
CA LYS A 241 -0.86 1.28 19.42
C LYS A 241 0.47 1.84 19.94
N ALA A 242 1.35 0.99 20.45
CA ALA A 242 2.66 1.41 20.95
C ALA A 242 3.53 1.95 19.80
N PHE A 243 3.42 1.35 18.61
CA PHE A 243 4.12 1.81 17.42
C PHE A 243 3.64 3.20 16.95
N GLY A 244 2.33 3.43 16.89
CA GLY A 244 1.79 4.76 16.59
C GLY A 244 2.25 5.83 17.59
N GLN A 245 2.29 5.48 18.88
CA GLN A 245 2.83 6.37 19.91
C GLN A 245 4.33 6.63 19.75
N PHE A 246 5.11 5.60 19.39
CA PHE A 246 6.54 5.74 19.14
C PHE A 246 6.80 6.72 18.00
N ILE A 247 6.11 6.55 16.86
CA ILE A 247 6.18 7.46 15.72
C ILE A 247 5.83 8.89 16.13
N SER A 248 4.73 9.06 16.88
CA SER A 248 4.30 10.38 17.36
C SER A 248 5.35 11.06 18.24
N GLN A 249 5.98 10.31 19.14
CA GLN A 249 6.99 10.84 20.05
C GLN A 249 8.27 11.23 19.31
N THR A 250 8.76 10.37 18.42
CA THR A 250 9.95 10.68 17.62
C THR A 250 9.71 11.84 16.66
N GLY A 251 8.52 11.94 16.06
CA GLY A 251 8.13 13.08 15.22
C GLY A 251 8.14 14.42 15.96
N ARG A 252 7.97 14.41 17.30
CA ARG A 252 8.08 15.60 18.18
C ARG A 252 9.51 15.87 18.67
N GLY A 253 10.50 15.13 18.18
CA GLY A 253 11.91 15.29 18.55
C GLY A 253 12.31 14.63 19.86
N ILE A 254 11.46 13.75 20.42
CA ILE A 254 11.87 12.93 21.57
C ILE A 254 12.89 11.90 21.07
N PRO A 255 14.09 11.79 21.70
CA PRO A 255 15.08 10.79 21.35
C PRO A 255 14.47 9.38 21.32
N TRP A 256 14.79 8.59 20.30
CA TRP A 256 14.12 7.33 20.04
C TRP A 256 14.26 6.35 21.20
N GLU A 257 15.36 6.37 21.96
CA GLU A 257 15.57 5.51 23.13
C GLU A 257 14.51 5.78 24.21
N ASN A 258 14.26 7.07 24.47
CA ASN A 258 13.27 7.51 25.44
C ASN A 258 11.86 7.19 24.94
N ALA A 259 11.61 7.43 23.65
CA ALA A 259 10.32 7.11 23.03
C ALA A 259 10.03 5.61 23.10
N TRP A 260 11.01 4.77 22.77
CA TRP A 260 10.90 3.32 22.81
C TRP A 260 10.61 2.81 24.22
N GLN A 261 11.40 3.26 25.20
CA GLN A 261 11.21 2.87 26.59
C GLN A 261 9.84 3.27 27.13
N ALA A 262 9.31 4.43 26.70
CA ALA A 262 8.00 4.91 27.10
C ALA A 262 6.83 4.15 26.46
N THR A 263 7.00 3.57 25.27
CA THR A 263 5.90 2.93 24.52
C THR A 263 5.95 1.41 24.57
N PHE A 264 7.09 0.81 24.22
CA PHE A 264 7.29 -0.63 24.18
C PHE A 264 7.88 -1.17 25.48
N GLY A 265 8.57 -0.32 26.26
CA GLY A 265 9.30 -0.74 27.44
C GLY A 265 10.60 -1.45 27.08
N GLN A 266 10.90 -2.55 27.78
CA GLN A 266 12.13 -3.30 27.54
C GLN A 266 12.13 -3.95 26.14
N ARG A 267 13.23 -3.79 25.41
CA ARG A 267 13.44 -4.36 24.06
C ARG A 267 13.54 -5.89 24.04
N ARG A 268 13.84 -6.51 25.18
CA ARG A 268 14.16 -7.94 25.25
C ARG A 268 13.04 -8.81 24.64
N GLY A 269 13.43 -9.76 23.80
CA GLY A 269 12.49 -10.70 23.19
C GLY A 269 11.79 -10.20 21.94
N ILE A 270 11.94 -8.92 21.55
CA ILE A 270 11.19 -8.39 20.39
C ILE A 270 11.76 -8.93 19.07
N GLU A 271 13.07 -9.12 19.00
CA GLU A 271 13.74 -9.73 17.85
C GLU A 271 13.29 -11.18 17.68
N GLU A 272 13.35 -11.98 18.74
CA GLU A 272 12.93 -13.39 18.70
C GLU A 272 11.43 -13.53 18.36
N ARG A 273 10.58 -12.62 18.86
CA ARG A 273 9.15 -12.60 18.50
C ARG A 273 8.93 -12.22 17.04
N MET A 274 9.66 -11.24 16.53
CA MET A 274 9.59 -10.84 15.13
C MET A 274 10.06 -11.97 14.21
N GLU A 275 11.18 -12.61 14.53
CA GLU A 275 11.70 -13.76 13.78
C GLU A 275 10.72 -14.93 13.78
N ALA A 276 10.14 -15.26 14.95
CA ALA A 276 9.12 -16.30 15.06
C ALA A 276 7.87 -15.96 14.25
N TRP A 277 7.47 -14.69 14.22
CA TRP A 277 6.32 -14.24 13.44
C TRP A 277 6.56 -14.34 11.92
N TRP A 278 7.76 -14.02 11.43
CA TRP A 278 8.10 -14.15 10.01
C TRP A 278 8.30 -15.61 9.57
N ASN A 279 8.87 -16.44 10.43
CA ASN A 279 9.08 -17.87 10.17
C ASN A 279 7.83 -18.73 10.44
N SER A 280 6.75 -18.13 10.96
CA SER A 280 5.49 -18.83 11.21
C SER A 280 4.85 -19.32 9.89
N PRO A 281 4.35 -20.57 9.84
CA PRO A 281 3.66 -21.11 8.66
C PRO A 281 2.43 -20.30 8.24
N GLN A 282 1.81 -19.58 9.19
CA GLN A 282 0.68 -18.69 8.92
C GLN A 282 1.05 -17.55 7.93
N ARG A 283 2.33 -17.28 7.68
CA ARG A 283 2.77 -16.29 6.68
C ARG A 283 2.78 -16.85 5.25
N ASP A 284 2.93 -18.16 5.07
CA ASP A 284 2.85 -18.81 3.75
C ASP A 284 1.45 -18.63 3.13
N ASP A 285 0.45 -18.54 4.00
CA ASP A 285 -0.95 -18.32 3.69
C ASP A 285 -1.43 -16.92 4.09
N ALA A 286 -0.59 -15.88 3.95
CA ALA A 286 -0.96 -14.47 4.13
C ALA A 286 -1.95 -13.98 3.03
N ILE A 287 -3.07 -14.69 2.89
CA ILE A 287 -4.10 -14.57 1.87
C ILE A 287 -5.05 -13.41 2.20
N GLU A 288 -5.28 -13.13 3.50
CA GLU A 288 -6.31 -12.18 3.95
C GLU A 288 -6.20 -10.78 3.29
N PRO A 289 -5.04 -10.11 3.21
CA PRO A 289 -4.93 -8.81 2.53
C PRO A 289 -5.30 -8.89 1.05
N TYR A 290 -4.86 -9.93 0.35
CA TYR A 290 -5.17 -10.15 -1.07
C TYR A 290 -6.64 -10.49 -1.30
N ALA A 291 -7.23 -11.34 -0.44
CA ALA A 291 -8.65 -11.68 -0.47
C ALA A 291 -9.51 -10.44 -0.17
N ARG A 292 -9.08 -9.58 0.76
CA ARG A 292 -9.72 -8.29 1.03
C ARG A 292 -9.64 -7.37 -0.17
N ALA A 293 -8.47 -7.22 -0.78
CA ALA A 293 -8.27 -6.38 -1.96
C ALA A 293 -9.15 -6.84 -3.14
N ALA A 294 -9.16 -8.14 -3.45
CA ALA A 294 -10.03 -8.73 -4.47
C ALA A 294 -11.51 -8.48 -4.18
N THR A 295 -11.93 -8.64 -2.92
CA THR A 295 -13.31 -8.37 -2.48
C THR A 295 -13.68 -6.90 -2.69
N GLN A 296 -12.78 -5.97 -2.35
CA GLN A 296 -13.00 -4.54 -2.57
C GLN A 296 -13.03 -4.17 -4.06
N MET A 297 -12.12 -4.72 -4.88
CA MET A 297 -12.14 -4.52 -6.33
C MET A 297 -13.46 -5.01 -6.96
N LEU A 298 -13.89 -6.23 -6.65
CA LEU A 298 -15.17 -6.75 -7.14
C LEU A 298 -16.34 -5.89 -6.67
N SER A 299 -16.32 -5.45 -5.41
CA SER A 299 -17.36 -4.57 -4.85
C SER A 299 -17.37 -3.19 -5.49
N SER A 300 -16.20 -2.68 -5.87
CA SER A 300 -16.01 -1.42 -6.59
C SER A 300 -16.69 -1.46 -7.96
N TYR A 301 -16.49 -2.53 -8.74
CA TYR A 301 -17.19 -2.74 -10.00
C TYR A 301 -18.70 -2.97 -9.81
N LEU A 302 -19.09 -3.78 -8.82
CA LEU A 302 -20.49 -4.04 -8.50
C LEU A 302 -21.24 -2.75 -8.10
N ALA A 303 -20.60 -1.88 -7.31
CA ALA A 303 -21.17 -0.60 -6.91
C ALA A 303 -21.49 0.29 -8.12
N ARG A 304 -20.58 0.33 -9.09
CA ARG A 304 -20.74 1.10 -10.34
C ARG A 304 -21.87 0.56 -11.19
N ALA A 305 -21.90 -0.73 -11.46
CA ALA A 305 -23.01 -1.37 -12.14
C ALA A 305 -24.35 -1.12 -11.43
N THR A 306 -24.38 -1.32 -10.11
CA THR A 306 -25.60 -1.11 -9.30
C THR A 306 -26.07 0.34 -9.37
N SER A 307 -25.15 1.32 -9.39
CA SER A 307 -25.48 2.74 -9.57
C SER A 307 -26.19 3.00 -10.91
N GLN A 308 -25.91 2.19 -11.93
CA GLN A 308 -26.53 2.25 -13.26
C GLN A 308 -27.71 1.28 -13.42
N LYS A 309 -28.16 0.66 -12.32
CA LYS A 309 -29.23 -0.35 -12.26
C LYS A 309 -28.91 -1.65 -13.01
N ASP A 310 -27.63 -1.88 -13.33
CA ASP A 310 -27.18 -3.18 -13.86
C ASP A 310 -27.24 -4.23 -12.76
N LYS A 311 -27.51 -5.47 -13.18
CA LYS A 311 -27.60 -6.64 -12.32
C LYS A 311 -26.79 -7.76 -12.93
N PHE A 312 -26.21 -8.58 -12.06
CA PHE A 312 -25.51 -9.81 -12.44
C PHE A 312 -26.12 -10.96 -11.64
N ALA A 313 -26.25 -12.11 -12.26
CA ALA A 313 -26.74 -13.33 -11.62
C ALA A 313 -25.70 -13.89 -10.64
N ASP A 314 -24.42 -13.81 -10.99
CA ASP A 314 -23.32 -14.36 -10.19
C ASP A 314 -21.98 -13.62 -10.42
N ILE A 315 -20.92 -14.11 -9.75
CA ILE A 315 -19.56 -13.57 -9.89
C ILE A 315 -18.99 -13.78 -11.29
N LYS A 316 -19.34 -14.87 -11.97
CA LYS A 316 -18.80 -15.17 -13.31
C LYS A 316 -19.31 -14.16 -14.33
N GLU A 317 -20.60 -13.80 -14.25
CA GLU A 317 -21.19 -12.78 -15.10
C GLU A 317 -20.58 -11.40 -14.81
N LEU A 318 -20.38 -11.05 -13.53
CA LEU A 318 -19.70 -9.81 -13.14
C LEU A 318 -18.27 -9.75 -13.70
N LEU A 319 -17.47 -10.80 -13.51
CA LEU A 319 -16.10 -10.89 -14.04
C LEU A 319 -16.06 -10.81 -15.56
N ALA A 320 -17.01 -11.43 -16.26
CA ALA A 320 -17.13 -11.31 -17.71
C ALA A 320 -17.40 -9.85 -18.12
N GLY A 321 -18.28 -9.15 -17.41
CA GLY A 321 -18.54 -7.72 -17.64
C GLY A 321 -17.32 -6.83 -17.39
N ILE A 322 -16.55 -7.12 -16.32
CA ILE A 322 -15.28 -6.43 -16.03
C ILE A 322 -14.29 -6.65 -17.18
N LYS A 323 -14.10 -7.90 -17.61
CA LYS A 323 -13.17 -8.27 -18.69
C LYS A 323 -13.51 -7.62 -20.02
N GLN A 324 -14.81 -7.52 -20.33
CA GLN A 324 -15.30 -6.94 -21.59
C GLN A 324 -15.40 -5.41 -21.54
N GLY A 325 -15.23 -4.80 -20.37
CA GLY A 325 -15.38 -3.35 -20.18
C GLY A 325 -16.84 -2.88 -20.34
N THR A 326 -17.82 -3.73 -20.05
CA THR A 326 -19.26 -3.43 -20.22
C THR A 326 -19.92 -2.91 -18.95
N ILE A 327 -19.19 -2.84 -17.83
CA ILE A 327 -19.68 -2.27 -16.57
C ILE A 327 -19.99 -0.79 -16.77
N ARG A 328 -21.27 -0.42 -16.76
CA ARG A 328 -21.68 0.99 -16.86
C ARG A 328 -21.38 1.70 -15.54
N HIS A 329 -20.98 2.97 -15.64
CA HIS A 329 -20.67 3.80 -14.50
C HIS A 329 -20.93 5.28 -14.79
N ASN A 330 -21.03 6.09 -13.74
CA ASN A 330 -21.03 7.54 -13.87
C ASN A 330 -19.65 8.01 -14.41
N PRO A 331 -19.56 9.00 -15.31
CA PRO A 331 -18.28 9.51 -15.81
C PRO A 331 -17.28 9.94 -14.72
N ASN A 332 -17.79 10.37 -13.55
CA ASN A 332 -16.97 10.79 -12.41
C ASN A 332 -16.53 9.65 -11.48
N ASP A 333 -16.96 8.41 -11.76
CA ASP A 333 -16.60 7.22 -10.98
C ASP A 333 -15.84 6.20 -11.87
N LEU A 334 -15.12 6.68 -12.89
CA LEU A 334 -14.29 5.85 -13.77
C LEU A 334 -13.26 5.07 -12.95
N LEU A 335 -13.13 3.77 -13.24
CA LEU A 335 -12.01 2.95 -12.77
C LEU A 335 -10.89 2.91 -13.80
N PRO A 336 -9.61 2.84 -13.36
CA PRO A 336 -8.51 2.69 -14.29
C PRO A 336 -8.61 1.40 -15.09
N LYS A 337 -8.20 1.45 -16.37
CA LYS A 337 -8.26 0.31 -17.29
C LYS A 337 -7.43 -0.88 -16.77
N GLY A 338 -6.28 -0.61 -16.14
CA GLY A 338 -5.41 -1.65 -15.58
C GLY A 338 -6.07 -2.45 -14.45
N LEU A 339 -6.94 -1.82 -13.67
CA LEU A 339 -7.59 -2.45 -12.51
C LEU A 339 -8.45 -3.66 -12.89
N ALA A 340 -9.01 -3.67 -14.10
CA ALA A 340 -9.82 -4.79 -14.56
C ALA A 340 -8.98 -6.08 -14.66
N ASN A 341 -7.77 -5.97 -15.21
CA ASN A 341 -6.84 -7.10 -15.30
C ASN A 341 -6.36 -7.50 -13.91
N ASP A 342 -5.95 -6.53 -13.08
CA ASP A 342 -5.50 -6.79 -11.70
C ASP A 342 -6.58 -7.55 -10.90
N CYS A 343 -7.84 -7.14 -11.01
CA CYS A 343 -8.98 -7.79 -10.36
C CYS A 343 -9.18 -9.23 -10.84
N ILE A 344 -9.26 -9.45 -12.15
CA ILE A 344 -9.48 -10.79 -12.73
C ILE A 344 -8.34 -11.74 -12.37
N GLU A 345 -7.11 -11.27 -12.49
CA GLU A 345 -5.89 -12.03 -12.22
C GLU A 345 -5.78 -12.39 -10.73
N LEU A 346 -6.06 -11.44 -9.84
CA LEU A 346 -6.04 -11.67 -8.40
C LEU A 346 -7.13 -12.65 -7.96
N VAL A 347 -8.37 -12.48 -8.44
CA VAL A 347 -9.48 -13.39 -8.13
C VAL A 347 -9.16 -14.80 -8.62
N ALA A 348 -8.74 -14.96 -9.88
CA ALA A 348 -8.39 -16.26 -10.43
C ALA A 348 -7.23 -16.92 -9.67
N GLY A 349 -6.21 -16.16 -9.29
CA GLY A 349 -5.08 -16.66 -8.49
C GLY A 349 -5.52 -17.18 -7.12
N LEU A 350 -6.39 -16.44 -6.43
CA LEU A 350 -6.92 -16.82 -5.12
C LEU A 350 -7.82 -18.06 -5.20
N GLU A 351 -8.70 -18.16 -6.19
CA GLU A 351 -9.57 -19.33 -6.37
C GLU A 351 -8.76 -20.59 -6.72
N GLN A 352 -7.86 -20.49 -7.70
CA GLN A 352 -7.14 -21.66 -8.24
C GLN A 352 -6.01 -22.14 -7.33
N LYS A 353 -5.28 -21.22 -6.69
CA LYS A 353 -4.05 -21.56 -5.95
C LYS A 353 -4.22 -21.56 -4.44
N ARG A 354 -5.32 -21.00 -3.93
CA ARG A 354 -5.54 -20.80 -2.48
C ARG A 354 -6.92 -21.26 -2.00
N GLY A 355 -7.77 -21.80 -2.88
CA GLY A 355 -9.08 -22.34 -2.50
C GLY A 355 -10.06 -21.29 -1.95
N VAL A 356 -9.79 -20.00 -2.16
CA VAL A 356 -10.69 -18.91 -1.81
C VAL A 356 -11.92 -18.99 -2.72
N LYS A 357 -13.10 -18.62 -2.23
CA LYS A 357 -14.33 -18.60 -3.03
C LYS A 357 -14.97 -17.23 -2.97
N PHE A 358 -15.44 -16.73 -4.10
CA PHE A 358 -16.21 -15.49 -4.19
C PHE A 358 -17.66 -15.79 -4.59
N GLU A 359 -18.61 -15.15 -3.91
CA GLU A 359 -20.05 -15.28 -4.14
C GLU A 359 -20.68 -13.89 -4.25
N LEU A 360 -21.62 -13.73 -5.18
CA LEU A 360 -22.48 -12.55 -5.27
C LEU A 360 -23.79 -12.87 -4.55
N THR A 361 -24.08 -12.15 -3.49
CA THR A 361 -25.28 -12.42 -2.66
C THR A 361 -25.95 -11.13 -2.21
N ALA A 362 -27.16 -11.24 -1.67
CA ALA A 362 -27.88 -10.13 -1.07
C ALA A 362 -27.58 -10.06 0.42
N VAL A 363 -27.16 -8.89 0.92
CA VAL A 363 -26.90 -8.64 2.35
C VAL A 363 -27.79 -7.51 2.87
N PRO A 364 -28.16 -7.53 4.17
CA PRO A 364 -28.87 -6.43 4.81
C PRO A 364 -28.18 -5.06 4.65
N VAL A 365 -28.97 -4.01 4.44
CA VAL A 365 -28.48 -2.62 4.42
C VAL A 365 -28.55 -2.03 5.82
N GLY A 366 -27.38 -1.72 6.41
CA GLY A 366 -27.31 -1.18 7.77
C GLY A 366 -27.87 -2.15 8.79
N GLN A 367 -28.86 -1.72 9.58
CA GLN A 367 -29.58 -2.57 10.55
C GLN A 367 -30.93 -3.09 10.01
N SER A 368 -31.29 -2.78 8.76
CA SER A 368 -32.57 -3.18 8.19
C SER A 368 -32.62 -4.69 7.96
N ARG A 369 -33.70 -5.35 8.39
CA ARG A 369 -33.91 -6.78 8.12
C ARG A 369 -34.63 -7.06 6.80
N THR A 370 -35.18 -6.04 6.17
CA THR A 370 -36.01 -6.18 4.96
C THR A 370 -35.34 -5.60 3.72
N LEU A 371 -34.53 -4.55 3.88
CA LEU A 371 -33.81 -3.94 2.77
C LEU A 371 -32.47 -4.65 2.58
N THR A 372 -32.29 -5.26 1.41
CA THR A 372 -31.04 -5.90 1.02
C THR A 372 -30.40 -5.21 -0.17
N GLN A 373 -29.08 -5.32 -0.27
CA GLN A 373 -28.31 -4.89 -1.43
C GLN A 373 -27.38 -6.01 -1.91
N PRO A 374 -27.00 -6.03 -3.20
CA PRO A 374 -26.01 -6.98 -3.68
C PRO A 374 -24.64 -6.69 -3.04
N ALA A 375 -23.90 -7.73 -2.74
CA ALA A 375 -22.60 -7.69 -2.09
C ALA A 375 -21.73 -8.87 -2.52
N ILE A 376 -20.41 -8.67 -2.40
CA ILE A 376 -19.42 -9.71 -2.67
C ILE A 376 -19.08 -10.37 -1.34
N VAL A 377 -19.24 -11.69 -1.25
CA VAL A 377 -18.80 -12.48 -0.09
C VAL A 377 -17.64 -13.36 -0.51
N CYS A 378 -16.51 -13.15 0.12
CA CYS A 378 -15.31 -13.96 -0.04
C CYS A 378 -15.16 -14.90 1.16
N ARG A 379 -14.88 -16.17 0.89
CA ARG A 379 -14.63 -17.22 1.89
C ARG A 379 -13.23 -17.75 1.73
N VAL A 380 -12.43 -17.62 2.77
CA VAL A 380 -11.05 -18.13 2.85
C VAL A 380 -11.07 -19.53 3.50
N PRO A 381 -10.20 -20.48 3.12
CA PRO A 381 -10.25 -21.85 3.64
C PRO A 381 -10.10 -21.99 5.16
N ASP A 382 -9.47 -21.01 5.82
CA ASP A 382 -9.34 -20.96 7.27
C ASP A 382 -10.67 -20.68 7.99
N GLY A 383 -11.75 -20.38 7.25
CA GLY A 383 -13.06 -20.02 7.77
C GLY A 383 -13.30 -18.52 7.84
N THR A 384 -12.31 -17.69 7.51
CA THR A 384 -12.46 -16.23 7.44
C THR A 384 -13.43 -15.85 6.32
N THR A 385 -14.39 -15.00 6.64
CA THR A 385 -15.35 -14.44 5.69
C THR A 385 -15.10 -12.95 5.51
N ILE A 386 -15.02 -12.48 4.27
CA ILE A 386 -14.84 -11.06 3.94
C ILE A 386 -16.05 -10.62 3.13
N THR A 387 -16.83 -9.68 3.66
CA THR A 387 -18.04 -9.16 3.00
C THR A 387 -17.78 -7.76 2.48
N GLY A 388 -17.74 -7.64 1.16
CA GLY A 388 -17.63 -6.40 0.40
C GLY A 388 -18.98 -5.74 0.19
N THR A 389 -19.12 -4.50 0.66
CA THR A 389 -20.34 -3.71 0.54
C THR A 389 -20.03 -2.32 0.04
N PHE A 390 -21.07 -1.60 -0.38
CA PHE A 390 -20.93 -0.22 -0.83
C PHE A 390 -22.13 0.62 -0.43
N LYS A 391 -21.96 1.94 -0.48
CA LYS A 391 -23.02 2.94 -0.35
C LYS A 391 -23.01 3.82 -1.59
N LEU A 392 -24.19 4.02 -2.17
CA LEU A 392 -24.40 4.99 -3.25
C LEU A 392 -24.70 6.37 -2.66
N ARG A 393 -24.31 7.41 -3.37
CA ARG A 393 -24.66 8.81 -3.07
C ARG A 393 -25.45 9.43 -4.22
N THR A 394 -25.97 10.64 -4.00
CA THR A 394 -26.76 11.40 -4.96
C THR A 394 -26.10 11.46 -6.34
N GLY A 395 -26.91 11.35 -7.40
CA GLY A 395 -26.45 11.39 -8.79
C GLY A 395 -26.00 10.05 -9.35
N ASN A 396 -26.48 8.93 -8.79
CA ASN A 396 -26.09 7.57 -9.18
C ASN A 396 -24.57 7.39 -9.12
N ARG A 397 -23.99 7.78 -8.00
CA ARG A 397 -22.54 7.75 -7.79
C ARG A 397 -22.14 6.80 -6.68
N VAL A 398 -20.96 6.24 -6.79
CA VAL A 398 -20.33 5.50 -5.70
C VAL A 398 -19.92 6.49 -4.61
N GLY A 399 -20.29 6.16 -3.37
CA GLY A 399 -19.92 6.91 -2.17
C GLY A 399 -18.76 6.25 -1.45
N VAL A 400 -18.99 5.05 -0.91
CA VAL A 400 -18.02 4.30 -0.11
C VAL A 400 -18.06 2.83 -0.54
N VAL A 401 -16.89 2.19 -0.59
CA VAL A 401 -16.71 0.75 -0.78
C VAL A 401 -15.90 0.21 0.40
N GLU A 402 -16.43 -0.79 1.10
CA GLU A 402 -15.85 -1.33 2.33
C GLU A 402 -15.80 -2.86 2.25
N ALA A 403 -14.83 -3.46 2.94
CA ALA A 403 -14.77 -4.90 3.15
C ALA A 403 -14.67 -5.19 4.65
N LYS A 404 -15.68 -5.87 5.18
CA LYS A 404 -15.72 -6.28 6.59
C LYS A 404 -15.19 -7.71 6.71
N ILE A 405 -14.27 -7.92 7.65
CA ILE A 405 -13.66 -9.23 7.91
C ILE A 405 -14.28 -9.85 9.15
N GLU A 406 -14.68 -11.11 9.05
CA GLU A 406 -15.18 -11.94 10.14
C GLU A 406 -14.33 -13.20 10.22
N ARG A 407 -13.50 -13.30 11.25
CA ARG A 407 -12.62 -14.46 11.49
C ARG A 407 -13.37 -15.54 12.29
N PRO A 408 -13.05 -16.83 12.09
CA PRO A 408 -13.62 -17.90 12.90
C PRO A 408 -13.27 -17.69 14.37
N LYS A 409 -14.16 -18.12 15.28
CA LYS A 409 -13.85 -18.11 16.71
C LYS A 409 -12.68 -19.06 16.97
N PRO A 410 -11.68 -18.67 17.78
CA PRO A 410 -10.60 -19.58 18.14
C PRO A 410 -11.20 -20.81 18.84
N THR A 411 -10.82 -22.00 18.36
CA THR A 411 -11.19 -23.26 19.01
C THR A 411 -10.65 -23.24 20.44
N PRO A 412 -11.46 -23.47 21.49
CA PRO A 412 -10.95 -23.54 22.85
C PRO A 412 -9.84 -24.57 22.93
N ALA A 413 -8.67 -24.19 23.44
CA ALA A 413 -7.58 -25.13 23.69
C ALA A 413 -8.12 -26.26 24.57
N THR A 414 -8.09 -27.50 24.06
CA THR A 414 -8.35 -28.70 24.84
C THR A 414 -7.37 -28.68 26.01
N LYS A 415 -7.89 -28.52 27.23
CA LYS A 415 -7.07 -28.65 28.44
C LYS A 415 -6.35 -30.00 28.36
N PRO A 416 -5.02 -30.06 28.58
CA PRO A 416 -4.35 -31.34 28.69
C PRO A 416 -5.04 -32.15 29.80
N SER A 417 -5.40 -33.40 29.49
CA SER A 417 -5.90 -34.35 30.47
C SER A 417 -4.89 -34.42 31.63
N ARG A 418 -5.39 -34.22 32.84
CA ARG A 418 -4.60 -34.25 34.08
C ARG A 418 -3.94 -35.60 34.32
#